data_AF-A0A3M4SME6-F1
#
_entry.id   AF-A0A3M4SME6-F1
#
_cell.length_a   1.000
_cell.length_b   1.000
_cell.length_c   1.000
_cell.angle_alpha   90.00
_cell.angle_beta   90.00
_cell.angle_gamma   90.00
#
_symmetry.space_group_name_H-M   'P 1'
#
loop_
_entity.id
_entity.type
_entity.pdbx_description
1 polymer ?
#
loop_
_entity_poly.entity_id
_entity_poly.type
_entity_poly.pdbx_seq_one_letter_code
_entity_poly.pdbx_strand_id
1 'polypeptide(L)'
;MPSLNQIFFGPPGTGKTYATVEATLQILDQPFLAKNAGSRSALKARFDELLAAGDVRFVTFHQSFSYEDFVEGLRATTDEQGQIRYEVVSGVFKSLCESVATELSGKYRAFKVGDRYGTGYKVTRATPDVVEIEKPQGKHLPIGMSLLNTLASYVDAGTFTIEELGNGRWDKKVPGSVLDPFLVNGYKNFLPSMVEHMLGKNEEGLFEPAPVQHSDAKVLIIDEINRGNVSRIFGELITLIEPSKRAGADEALEVTLPYSKERFSIPGNIHLIGTMNTADRSLAALDIALRRRFTFIEVPPNPELLDEVEVDGIAIDELLSVMNQRIAALLDRDHCLGHAYFMPLKDEPTLERLEGIFREQILPLLQEYFFEDWQRIQWVLNDQRKAPENSFLIQPSQDLIALFGDTVTVGQSNERWELNLPAFQKIESYLGVIDHNLKVGAPLEAKNVRTDGIDIRQSADGRIDVYRGGQHIKPAKPLLRDLASKHGISSTSASGSELNTRSLGRKIIKFLSEQQG
;
A
#
# COMPACT_ATOMS: atom_id res chain seq x y z
N MET A 1 -9.59 -6.54 -16.48
CA MET A 1 -9.02 -5.28 -15.92
C MET A 1 -9.32 -5.24 -14.44
N PRO A 2 -8.44 -4.65 -13.62
CA PRO A 2 -8.69 -4.45 -12.19
C PRO A 2 -9.98 -3.63 -11.96
N SER A 3 -10.65 -3.87 -10.83
CA SER A 3 -11.86 -3.12 -10.45
C SER A 3 -11.55 -1.62 -10.32
N LEU A 4 -12.51 -0.75 -10.69
CA LEU A 4 -12.36 0.71 -10.54
C LEU A 4 -12.27 1.13 -9.08
N ASN A 5 -12.89 0.38 -8.17
CA ASN A 5 -12.93 0.70 -6.74
C ASN A 5 -12.50 -0.53 -5.92
N GLN A 6 -11.39 -0.41 -5.20
CA GLN A 6 -10.80 -1.50 -4.43
C GLN A 6 -10.54 -1.05 -2.99
N ILE A 7 -10.70 -1.94 -2.01
CA ILE A 7 -10.26 -1.73 -0.63
C ILE A 7 -9.39 -2.92 -0.22
N PHE A 8 -8.13 -2.64 0.09
CA PHE A 8 -7.21 -3.58 0.70
C PHE A 8 -7.39 -3.55 2.22
N PHE A 9 -7.80 -4.68 2.81
CA PHE A 9 -8.09 -4.74 4.24
C PHE A 9 -7.36 -5.90 4.92
N GLY A 10 -7.07 -5.75 6.20
CA GLY A 10 -6.50 -6.81 7.02
C GLY A 10 -5.77 -6.27 8.24
N PRO A 11 -5.18 -7.16 9.05
CA PRO A 11 -4.45 -6.77 10.26
C PRO A 11 -3.28 -5.81 9.97
N PRO A 12 -2.76 -5.10 10.98
CA PRO A 12 -1.59 -4.24 10.79
C PRO A 12 -0.35 -5.07 10.42
N GLY A 13 0.56 -4.45 9.66
CA GLY A 13 1.82 -5.08 9.26
C GLY A 13 1.72 -6.20 8.22
N THR A 14 0.59 -6.34 7.51
CA THR A 14 0.43 -7.38 6.46
C THR A 14 0.87 -6.94 5.06
N GLY A 15 1.35 -5.70 4.90
CA GLY A 15 1.86 -5.21 3.61
C GLY A 15 0.81 -4.55 2.72
N LYS A 16 -0.30 -4.04 3.28
CA LYS A 16 -1.34 -3.31 2.52
C LYS A 16 -0.78 -2.18 1.66
N THR A 17 0.16 -1.38 2.18
CA THR A 17 0.84 -0.32 1.42
C THR A 17 1.53 -0.86 0.15
N TYR A 18 2.14 -2.04 0.26
CA TYR A 18 2.79 -2.69 -0.88
C TYR A 18 1.76 -3.21 -1.90
N ALA A 19 0.68 -3.82 -1.42
CA ALA A 19 -0.43 -4.25 -2.28
C ALA A 19 -1.05 -3.07 -3.04
N THR A 20 -1.19 -1.90 -2.41
CA THR A 20 -1.66 -0.66 -3.05
C THR A 20 -0.72 -0.18 -4.16
N VAL A 21 0.60 -0.26 -3.95
CA VAL A 21 1.59 0.08 -4.98
C VAL A 21 1.48 -0.87 -6.17
N GLU A 22 1.45 -2.18 -5.94
CA GLU A 22 1.30 -3.16 -7.02
C GLU A 22 -0.02 -2.97 -7.79
N ALA A 23 -1.13 -2.75 -7.09
CA ALA A 23 -2.42 -2.49 -7.72
C ALA A 23 -2.42 -1.22 -8.56
N THR A 24 -1.74 -0.17 -8.10
CA THR A 24 -1.56 1.09 -8.84
C THR A 24 -0.78 0.85 -10.14
N LEU A 25 0.34 0.13 -10.07
CA LEU A 25 1.15 -0.19 -11.25
C LEU A 25 0.42 -1.15 -12.18
N GLN A 26 -0.40 -2.06 -11.66
CA GLN A 26 -1.25 -2.92 -12.48
C GLN A 26 -2.29 -2.13 -13.30
N ILE A 27 -2.67 -0.93 -12.84
CA ILE A 27 -3.58 -0.01 -13.53
C ILE A 27 -2.82 0.90 -14.50
N LEU A 28 -1.69 1.49 -14.06
CA LEU A 28 -1.01 2.56 -14.78
C LEU A 28 0.19 2.11 -15.63
N ASP A 29 0.82 0.98 -15.30
CA ASP A 29 2.06 0.50 -15.91
C ASP A 29 2.27 -1.03 -15.73
N GLN A 30 1.33 -1.81 -16.28
CA GLN A 30 1.37 -3.28 -16.19
C GLN A 30 2.67 -3.91 -16.75
N PRO A 31 3.24 -3.44 -17.88
CA PRO A 31 4.51 -3.97 -18.38
C PRO A 31 5.67 -3.77 -17.39
N PHE A 32 5.75 -2.60 -16.73
CA PHE A 32 6.79 -2.36 -15.72
C PHE A 32 6.61 -3.29 -14.51
N LEU A 33 5.38 -3.46 -14.03
CA LEU A 33 5.09 -4.37 -12.92
C LEU A 33 5.52 -5.81 -13.26
N ALA A 34 5.16 -6.31 -14.45
CA ALA A 34 5.50 -7.67 -14.88
C ALA A 34 7.03 -7.89 -14.98
N LYS A 35 7.77 -6.88 -15.46
CA LYS A 35 9.23 -6.96 -15.60
C LYS A 35 9.96 -6.87 -14.25
N ASN A 36 9.42 -6.14 -13.29
CA ASN A 36 10.06 -5.86 -11.99
C ASN A 36 9.38 -6.58 -10.83
N ALA A 37 8.57 -7.61 -11.12
CA ALA A 37 7.89 -8.42 -10.11
C ALA A 37 8.91 -8.94 -9.07
N GLY A 38 8.68 -8.62 -7.79
CA GLY A 38 9.57 -8.99 -6.68
C GLY A 38 10.59 -7.93 -6.26
N SER A 39 10.80 -6.85 -7.02
CA SER A 39 11.69 -5.75 -6.64
C SER A 39 10.92 -4.61 -5.97
N ARG A 40 10.78 -4.66 -4.64
CA ARG A 40 9.99 -3.66 -3.88
C ARG A 40 10.49 -2.21 -4.09
N SER A 41 11.80 -2.01 -4.14
CA SER A 41 12.41 -0.70 -4.34
C SER A 41 12.11 -0.13 -5.73
N ALA A 42 12.19 -0.95 -6.79
CA ALA A 42 11.90 -0.52 -8.15
C ALA A 42 10.42 -0.16 -8.32
N LEU A 43 9.51 -0.97 -7.77
CA LEU A 43 8.08 -0.69 -7.81
C LEU A 43 7.73 0.60 -7.04
N LYS A 44 8.34 0.81 -5.86
CA LYS A 44 8.14 2.03 -5.08
C LYS A 44 8.68 3.28 -5.80
N ALA A 45 9.86 3.19 -6.41
CA ALA A 45 10.42 4.30 -7.18
C ALA A 45 9.50 4.68 -8.34
N ARG A 46 8.98 3.69 -9.09
CA ARG A 46 8.04 3.93 -10.19
C ARG A 46 6.73 4.55 -9.70
N PHE A 47 6.23 4.10 -8.57
CA PHE A 47 5.06 4.68 -7.93
C PHE A 47 5.28 6.15 -7.52
N ASP A 48 6.45 6.49 -7.01
CA ASP A 48 6.80 7.87 -6.63
C ASP A 48 6.91 8.78 -7.86
N GLU A 49 7.40 8.28 -8.99
CA GLU A 49 7.36 8.99 -10.27
C GLU A 49 5.92 9.31 -10.69
N LEU A 50 4.99 8.36 -10.56
CA LEU A 50 3.58 8.55 -10.92
C LEU A 50 2.85 9.51 -9.96
N LEU A 51 3.22 9.51 -8.67
CA LEU A 51 2.77 10.51 -7.69
C LEU A 51 3.24 11.91 -8.09
N ALA A 52 4.52 12.06 -8.45
CA ALA A 52 5.10 13.33 -8.86
C ALA A 52 4.53 13.83 -10.20
N ALA A 53 4.24 12.91 -11.13
CA ALA A 53 3.55 13.21 -12.38
C ALA A 53 2.08 13.62 -12.18
N GLY A 54 1.49 13.22 -11.05
CA GLY A 54 0.12 13.50 -10.69
C GLY A 54 -0.91 12.52 -11.25
N ASP A 55 -0.45 11.40 -11.81
CA ASP A 55 -1.29 10.27 -12.20
C ASP A 55 -1.84 9.52 -10.98
N VAL A 56 -1.16 9.68 -9.83
CA VAL A 56 -1.59 9.19 -8.53
C VAL A 56 -1.80 10.37 -7.58
N ARG A 57 -2.90 10.34 -6.82
CA ARG A 57 -3.13 11.19 -5.65
C ARG A 57 -3.21 10.30 -4.43
N PHE A 58 -2.60 10.72 -3.34
CA PHE A 58 -2.61 9.98 -2.07
C PHE A 58 -3.18 10.88 -0.97
N VAL A 59 -4.18 10.38 -0.25
CA VAL A 59 -4.75 11.03 0.94
C VAL A 59 -4.95 10.02 2.05
N THR A 60 -4.93 10.50 3.29
CA THR A 60 -5.22 9.70 4.48
C THR A 60 -6.46 10.27 5.16
N PHE A 61 -7.44 9.41 5.42
CA PHE A 61 -8.63 9.84 6.17
C PHE A 61 -8.33 9.87 7.68
N HIS A 62 -8.91 10.87 8.33
CA HIS A 62 -8.87 11.04 9.77
C HIS A 62 -10.22 11.55 10.26
N GLN A 63 -10.46 11.54 11.57
CA GLN A 63 -11.77 11.87 12.15
C GLN A 63 -12.27 13.27 11.76
N SER A 64 -11.36 14.22 11.58
CA SER A 64 -11.68 15.59 11.14
C SER A 64 -11.75 15.78 9.62
N PHE A 65 -11.47 14.74 8.82
CA PHE A 65 -11.46 14.85 7.36
C PHE A 65 -12.90 14.92 6.86
N SER A 66 -13.18 15.91 6.02
CA SER A 66 -14.54 16.34 5.73
C SER A 66 -14.89 16.28 4.24
N TYR A 67 -16.15 16.58 3.93
CA TYR A 67 -16.60 16.74 2.55
C TYR A 67 -15.84 17.89 1.86
N GLU A 68 -15.58 18.96 2.60
CA GLU A 68 -14.92 20.16 2.14
C GLU A 68 -13.46 19.93 1.73
N ASP A 69 -12.80 18.95 2.33
CA ASP A 69 -11.43 18.55 1.96
C ASP A 69 -11.41 17.64 0.73
N PHE A 70 -12.47 16.86 0.54
CA PHE A 70 -12.52 15.81 -0.46
C PHE A 70 -13.16 16.27 -1.77
N VAL A 71 -14.30 16.95 -1.70
CA VAL A 71 -15.13 17.31 -2.85
C VAL A 71 -15.04 18.81 -3.14
N GLU A 72 -15.61 19.66 -2.29
CA GLU A 72 -15.48 21.12 -2.40
C GLU A 72 -15.92 21.81 -1.11
N GLY A 73 -15.31 22.95 -0.81
CA GLY A 73 -15.64 23.73 0.38
C GLY A 73 -15.33 25.21 0.23
N LEU A 74 -15.91 26.04 1.10
CA LEU A 74 -15.63 27.47 1.14
C LEU A 74 -14.30 27.73 1.85
N ARG A 75 -13.41 28.47 1.21
CA ARG A 75 -12.19 29.00 1.84
C ARG A 75 -12.23 30.51 1.87
N ALA A 76 -11.81 31.06 3.00
CA ALA A 76 -11.64 32.50 3.17
C ALA A 76 -10.29 32.92 2.55
N THR A 77 -10.34 33.81 1.57
CA THR A 77 -9.17 34.49 1.00
C THR A 77 -9.23 35.97 1.32
N THR A 78 -8.09 36.56 1.64
CA THR A 78 -7.98 38.00 1.84
C THR A 78 -7.48 38.64 0.55
N ASP A 79 -8.24 39.59 0.00
CA ASP A 79 -7.77 40.35 -1.16
C ASP A 79 -6.68 41.37 -0.78
N GLU A 80 -6.05 41.98 -1.78
CA GLU A 80 -4.97 42.97 -1.59
C GLU A 80 -5.40 44.20 -0.75
N GLN A 81 -6.71 44.41 -0.59
CA GLN A 81 -7.30 45.49 0.22
C GLN A 81 -7.63 45.05 1.65
N GLY A 82 -7.32 43.81 2.03
CA GLY A 82 -7.60 43.28 3.37
C GLY A 82 -9.03 42.79 3.57
N GLN A 83 -9.86 42.72 2.52
CA GLN A 83 -11.23 42.26 2.61
C GLN A 83 -11.32 40.74 2.47
N ILE A 84 -12.06 40.10 3.38
CA ILE A 84 -12.29 38.65 3.37
C ILE A 84 -13.34 38.32 2.30
N ARG A 85 -12.98 37.43 1.38
CA ARG A 85 -13.88 36.81 0.39
C ARG A 85 -13.94 35.31 0.63
N TYR A 86 -15.09 34.71 0.39
CA TYR A 86 -15.26 33.26 0.43
C TYR A 86 -15.35 32.74 -1.00
N GLU A 87 -14.42 31.87 -1.37
CA GLU A 87 -14.42 31.19 -2.65
C GLU A 87 -14.66 29.69 -2.45
N VAL A 88 -15.32 29.07 -3.43
CA VAL A 88 -15.48 27.62 -3.45
C VAL A 88 -14.19 27.03 -4.02
N VAL A 89 -13.56 26.15 -3.26
CA VAL A 89 -12.30 25.49 -3.64
C VAL A 89 -12.57 24.01 -3.80
N SER A 90 -12.13 23.44 -4.92
CA SER A 90 -12.18 22.00 -5.18
C SER A 90 -11.32 21.24 -4.17
N GLY A 91 -11.90 20.18 -3.60
CA GLY A 91 -11.19 19.20 -2.78
C GLY A 91 -10.35 18.24 -3.63
N VAL A 92 -9.64 17.32 -2.97
CA VAL A 92 -8.68 16.42 -3.63
C VAL A 92 -9.31 15.54 -4.73
N PHE A 93 -10.55 15.08 -4.52
CA PHE A 93 -11.21 14.17 -5.44
C PHE A 93 -11.85 14.90 -6.61
N LYS A 94 -12.52 16.03 -6.35
CA LYS A 94 -13.07 16.88 -7.41
C LYS A 94 -11.95 17.38 -8.32
N SER A 95 -10.86 17.90 -7.76
CA SER A 95 -9.72 18.39 -8.55
C SER A 95 -9.06 17.31 -9.41
N LEU A 96 -8.98 16.06 -8.94
CA LEU A 96 -8.51 14.94 -9.75
C LEU A 96 -9.47 14.60 -10.90
N CYS A 97 -10.78 14.61 -10.63
CA CYS A 97 -11.79 14.39 -11.68
C CYS A 97 -11.76 15.51 -12.73
N GLU A 98 -11.62 16.76 -12.30
CA GLU A 98 -11.50 17.94 -13.17
C GLU A 98 -10.22 17.91 -14.02
N SER A 99 -9.09 17.47 -13.47
CA SER A 99 -7.84 17.37 -14.26
C SER A 99 -8.00 16.38 -15.40
N VAL A 100 -8.69 15.27 -15.16
CA VAL A 100 -8.99 14.27 -16.20
C VAL A 100 -10.04 14.76 -17.17
N ALA A 101 -11.11 15.40 -16.67
CA ALA A 101 -12.13 15.99 -17.53
C ALA A 101 -11.51 17.03 -18.47
N THR A 102 -10.57 17.85 -17.99
CA THR A 102 -9.85 18.85 -18.80
C THR A 102 -8.91 18.18 -19.82
N GLU A 103 -8.21 17.11 -19.43
CA GLU A 103 -7.40 16.29 -20.35
C GLU A 103 -8.26 15.62 -21.44
N LEU A 104 -9.49 15.19 -21.11
CA LEU A 104 -10.44 14.54 -22.02
C LEU A 104 -11.27 15.52 -22.85
N SER A 105 -11.57 16.72 -22.34
CA SER A 105 -12.33 17.78 -23.00
C SER A 105 -11.46 18.77 -23.76
N GLY A 106 -10.15 18.74 -23.54
CA GLY A 106 -9.18 19.57 -24.22
C GLY A 106 -9.18 19.25 -25.71
N LYS A 107 -9.52 20.24 -26.55
CA LYS A 107 -9.29 20.17 -28.00
C LYS A 107 -7.82 19.85 -28.33
N TYR A 108 -6.92 20.13 -27.40
CA TYR A 108 -5.47 19.97 -27.53
C TYR A 108 -4.90 19.06 -26.43
N ARG A 109 -3.82 18.34 -26.75
CA ARG A 109 -3.10 17.48 -25.80
C ARG A 109 -2.57 18.29 -24.61
N ALA A 110 -2.67 17.74 -23.40
CA ALA A 110 -2.11 18.35 -22.19
C ALA A 110 -0.59 18.14 -22.08
N PHE A 111 0.04 18.98 -21.26
CA PHE A 111 1.44 18.85 -20.87
C PHE A 111 1.58 17.91 -19.67
N LYS A 112 2.61 17.07 -19.65
CA LYS A 112 2.93 16.18 -18.53
C LYS A 112 4.26 16.56 -17.90
N VAL A 113 4.36 16.40 -16.58
CA VAL A 113 5.64 16.59 -15.88
C VAL A 113 6.66 15.60 -16.44
N GLY A 114 7.85 16.10 -16.78
CA GLY A 114 8.91 15.30 -17.40
C GLY A 114 8.98 15.43 -18.92
N ASP A 115 7.95 15.96 -19.59
CA ASP A 115 8.02 16.23 -21.03
C ASP A 115 9.21 17.15 -21.35
N ARG A 116 9.89 16.90 -22.47
CA ARG A 116 11.05 17.66 -22.91
C ARG A 116 10.82 18.33 -24.26
N TYR A 117 11.30 19.57 -24.39
CA TYR A 117 11.16 20.37 -25.61
C TYR A 117 12.48 20.94 -26.08
N GLY A 118 12.68 20.98 -27.40
CA GLY A 118 13.81 21.64 -28.05
C GLY A 118 15.16 21.20 -27.49
N THR A 119 16.08 22.14 -27.29
CA THR A 119 17.47 21.88 -26.86
C THR A 119 17.65 21.76 -25.34
N GLY A 120 16.69 21.16 -24.62
CA GLY A 120 16.83 20.83 -23.19
C GLY A 120 15.89 21.52 -22.22
N TYR A 121 14.70 21.93 -22.65
CA TYR A 121 13.64 22.39 -21.73
C TYR A 121 12.89 21.18 -21.16
N LYS A 122 12.45 21.24 -19.90
CA LYS A 122 11.73 20.16 -19.22
C LYS A 122 10.52 20.69 -18.47
N VAL A 123 9.35 20.06 -18.60
CA VAL A 123 8.19 20.39 -17.74
C VAL A 123 8.46 19.92 -16.32
N THR A 124 8.38 20.85 -15.38
CA THR A 124 8.49 20.57 -13.95
C THR A 124 7.15 20.61 -13.23
N ARG A 125 6.15 21.28 -13.82
CA ARG A 125 4.78 21.33 -13.32
C ARG A 125 3.81 21.57 -14.48
N ALA A 126 2.67 20.89 -14.49
CA ALA A 126 1.59 21.16 -15.44
C ALA A 126 0.25 21.18 -14.69
N THR A 127 -0.51 22.25 -14.86
CA THR A 127 -1.88 22.41 -14.35
C THR A 127 -2.77 22.93 -15.48
N PRO A 128 -4.11 22.94 -15.32
CA PRO A 128 -5.02 23.54 -16.30
C PRO A 128 -4.73 25.02 -16.61
N ASP A 129 -4.12 25.74 -15.66
CA ASP A 129 -3.87 27.18 -15.78
C ASP A 129 -2.44 27.51 -16.20
N VAL A 130 -1.45 26.71 -15.79
CA VAL A 130 -0.02 27.03 -15.96
C VAL A 130 0.82 25.77 -16.22
N VAL A 131 1.78 25.90 -17.13
CA VAL A 131 2.87 24.94 -17.35
C VAL A 131 4.18 25.59 -16.94
N GLU A 132 4.90 24.99 -16.01
CA GLU A 132 6.23 25.42 -15.60
C GLU A 132 7.29 24.58 -16.29
N ILE A 133 8.23 25.27 -16.95
CA ILE A 133 9.35 24.65 -17.64
C ILE A 133 10.68 25.04 -16.99
N GLU A 134 11.55 24.05 -16.77
CA GLU A 134 12.96 24.24 -16.47
C GLU A 134 13.72 24.48 -17.77
N LYS A 135 14.50 25.56 -17.82
CA LYS A 135 15.41 25.89 -18.92
C LYS A 135 16.68 25.02 -18.82
N PRO A 136 17.45 24.84 -19.92
CA PRO A 136 18.73 24.11 -19.89
C PRO A 136 19.74 24.59 -18.84
N GLN A 137 19.59 25.83 -18.36
CA GLN A 137 20.43 26.48 -17.36
C GLN A 137 19.88 26.34 -15.91
N GLY A 138 18.83 25.52 -15.70
CA GLY A 138 18.22 25.23 -14.40
C GLY A 138 17.22 26.28 -13.88
N LYS A 139 16.95 27.35 -14.63
CA LYS A 139 15.94 28.37 -14.24
C LYS A 139 14.54 27.92 -14.65
N HIS A 140 13.56 28.10 -13.77
CA HIS A 140 12.16 27.80 -14.05
C HIS A 140 11.43 28.98 -14.69
N LEU A 141 10.44 28.68 -15.54
CA LEU A 141 9.60 29.67 -16.20
C LEU A 141 8.15 29.15 -16.26
N PRO A 142 7.19 29.83 -15.61
CA PRO A 142 5.78 29.53 -15.77
C PRO A 142 5.23 30.13 -17.07
N ILE A 143 4.33 29.39 -17.73
CA ILE A 143 3.63 29.78 -18.96
C ILE A 143 2.14 29.52 -18.76
N GLY A 144 1.31 30.54 -18.97
CA GLY A 144 -0.13 30.38 -18.87
C GLY A 144 -0.69 29.47 -19.97
N MET A 145 -1.55 28.53 -19.60
CA MET A 145 -2.27 27.67 -20.56
C MET A 145 -3.21 28.46 -21.45
N SER A 146 -3.74 29.60 -20.98
CA SER A 146 -4.54 30.52 -21.80
C SER A 146 -3.77 31.03 -23.02
N LEU A 147 -2.48 31.35 -22.85
CA LEU A 147 -1.58 31.76 -23.93
C LEU A 147 -1.39 30.61 -24.94
N LEU A 148 -1.06 29.43 -24.43
CA LEU A 148 -0.79 28.23 -25.25
C LEU A 148 -2.03 27.79 -26.03
N ASN A 149 -3.20 27.75 -25.40
CA ASN A 149 -4.47 27.43 -26.04
C ASN A 149 -4.85 28.44 -27.13
N THR A 150 -4.57 29.73 -26.91
CA THR A 150 -4.82 30.79 -27.90
C THR A 150 -3.91 30.65 -29.12
N LEU A 151 -2.62 30.32 -28.90
CA LEU A 151 -1.69 30.06 -30.01
C LEU A 151 -2.09 28.80 -30.78
N ALA A 152 -2.41 27.71 -30.08
CA ALA A 152 -2.88 26.48 -30.68
C ALA A 152 -4.15 26.68 -31.51
N SER A 153 -5.10 27.52 -31.05
CA SER A 153 -6.32 27.81 -31.81
C SER A 153 -6.08 28.55 -33.11
N TYR A 154 -5.17 29.54 -33.14
CA TYR A 154 -4.82 30.22 -34.39
C TYR A 154 -4.12 29.30 -35.38
N VAL A 155 -3.23 28.44 -34.90
CA VAL A 155 -2.53 27.48 -35.76
C VAL A 155 -3.49 26.42 -36.29
N ASP A 156 -4.38 25.89 -35.44
CA ASP A 156 -5.38 24.91 -35.84
C ASP A 156 -6.40 25.49 -36.84
N ALA A 157 -6.78 26.76 -36.67
CA ALA A 157 -7.62 27.50 -37.61
C ALA A 157 -6.89 27.90 -38.91
N GLY A 158 -5.60 27.58 -39.06
CA GLY A 158 -4.80 27.92 -40.25
C GLY A 158 -4.50 29.41 -40.40
N THR A 159 -4.63 30.21 -39.33
CA THR A 159 -4.36 31.66 -39.36
C THR A 159 -2.87 31.94 -39.56
N PHE A 160 -2.00 31.15 -38.92
CA PHE A 160 -0.56 31.09 -39.17
C PHE A 160 -0.03 29.68 -38.91
N THR A 161 1.16 29.38 -39.42
CA THR A 161 1.80 28.05 -39.24
C THR A 161 2.74 28.02 -38.02
N ILE A 162 3.10 26.82 -37.55
CA ILE A 162 4.13 26.63 -36.50
C ILE A 162 5.46 27.30 -36.92
N GLU A 163 5.83 27.21 -38.20
CA GLU A 163 7.03 27.85 -38.73
C GLU A 163 6.95 29.38 -38.61
N GLU A 164 5.80 29.97 -38.92
CA GLU A 164 5.55 31.42 -38.79
C GLU A 164 5.54 31.88 -37.33
N LEU A 165 5.12 31.02 -36.39
CA LEU A 165 5.27 31.27 -34.96
C LEU A 165 6.76 31.27 -34.56
N GLY A 166 7.54 30.29 -35.02
CA GLY A 166 8.96 30.16 -34.68
C GLY A 166 9.88 31.24 -35.28
N ASN A 167 9.54 31.78 -36.45
CA ASN A 167 10.27 32.89 -37.06
C ASN A 167 9.69 34.29 -36.70
N GLY A 168 8.64 34.35 -35.87
CA GLY A 168 8.07 35.59 -35.37
C GLY A 168 7.27 36.40 -36.40
N ARG A 169 6.79 35.77 -37.49
CA ARG A 169 5.97 36.41 -38.54
C ARG A 169 4.45 36.26 -38.32
N TRP A 170 4.04 35.67 -37.21
CA TRP A 170 2.64 35.41 -36.86
C TRP A 170 1.86 36.71 -36.53
N ASP A 171 2.52 37.70 -35.94
CA ASP A 171 1.94 38.94 -35.40
C ASP A 171 1.17 39.75 -36.45
N LYS A 172 1.73 39.89 -37.65
CA LYS A 172 1.11 40.61 -38.78
C LYS A 172 -0.19 39.98 -39.28
N LYS A 173 -0.42 38.70 -38.98
CA LYS A 173 -1.64 37.98 -39.39
C LYS A 173 -2.77 38.09 -38.35
N VAL A 174 -2.47 38.61 -37.16
CA VAL A 174 -3.45 38.79 -36.09
C VAL A 174 -3.37 40.19 -35.46
N PRO A 175 -3.55 41.27 -36.24
CA PRO A 175 -3.29 42.66 -35.82
C PRO A 175 -4.23 43.22 -34.72
N GLY A 176 -5.17 42.42 -34.21
CA GLY A 176 -6.07 42.75 -33.10
C GLY A 176 -6.09 41.70 -31.99
N SER A 177 -5.09 40.82 -31.94
CA SER A 177 -4.98 39.78 -30.91
C SER A 177 -4.68 40.36 -29.53
N VAL A 178 -5.13 39.67 -28.49
CA VAL A 178 -4.74 39.91 -27.08
C VAL A 178 -3.30 39.46 -26.79
N LEU A 179 -2.63 38.80 -27.75
CA LEU A 179 -1.27 38.31 -27.62
C LEU A 179 -0.26 39.45 -27.77
N ASP A 180 0.62 39.62 -26.78
CA ASP A 180 1.74 40.57 -26.85
C ASP A 180 2.84 40.02 -27.78
N PRO A 181 3.15 40.71 -28.90
CA PRO A 181 4.20 40.27 -29.83
C PRO A 181 5.59 40.15 -29.21
N PHE A 182 5.94 41.03 -28.27
CA PHE A 182 7.24 40.98 -27.59
C PHE A 182 7.35 39.76 -26.68
N LEU A 183 6.28 39.43 -25.95
CA LEU A 183 6.25 38.27 -25.05
C LEU A 183 6.39 36.96 -25.83
N VAL A 184 5.55 36.76 -26.85
CA VAL A 184 5.54 35.52 -27.63
C VAL A 184 6.84 35.37 -28.44
N ASN A 185 7.31 36.44 -29.09
CA ASN A 185 8.56 36.39 -29.86
C ASN A 185 9.81 36.23 -28.96
N GLY A 186 9.73 36.67 -27.70
CA GLY A 186 10.75 36.41 -26.68
C GLY A 186 10.93 34.92 -26.34
N TYR A 187 9.93 34.10 -26.67
CA TYR A 187 9.89 32.66 -26.36
C TYR A 187 9.79 31.77 -27.60
N LYS A 188 10.17 32.29 -28.77
CA LYS A 188 10.16 31.57 -30.06
C LYS A 188 10.99 30.28 -30.10
N ASN A 189 11.91 30.09 -29.14
CA ASN A 189 12.78 28.93 -29.07
C ASN A 189 12.09 27.66 -28.52
N PHE A 190 10.91 27.79 -27.87
CA PHE A 190 10.20 26.65 -27.30
C PHE A 190 8.67 26.71 -27.49
N LEU A 191 8.05 27.90 -27.60
CA LEU A 191 6.59 28.01 -27.81
C LEU A 191 6.10 27.27 -29.06
N PRO A 192 6.78 27.31 -30.22
CA PRO A 192 6.36 26.55 -31.39
C PRO A 192 6.27 25.04 -31.10
N SER A 193 7.27 24.47 -30.44
CA SER A 193 7.30 23.04 -30.09
C SER A 193 6.22 22.67 -29.06
N MET A 194 5.95 23.55 -28.09
CA MET A 194 4.87 23.34 -27.13
C MET A 194 3.49 23.37 -27.80
N VAL A 195 3.25 24.31 -28.72
CA VAL A 195 1.99 24.41 -29.48
C VAL A 195 1.85 23.25 -30.47
N GLU A 196 2.95 22.81 -31.08
CA GLU A 196 2.98 21.63 -31.95
C GLU A 196 2.61 20.34 -31.18
N HIS A 197 3.15 20.15 -29.96
CA HIS A 197 2.77 19.06 -29.05
C HIS A 197 1.27 19.05 -28.74
N MET A 198 0.73 20.21 -28.39
CA MET A 198 -0.71 20.40 -28.13
C MET A 198 -1.58 19.99 -29.33
N LEU A 199 -1.09 20.20 -30.56
CA LEU A 199 -1.80 19.88 -31.80
C LEU A 199 -1.55 18.45 -32.30
N GLY A 200 -0.62 17.70 -31.69
CA GLY A 200 -0.29 16.33 -32.08
C GLY A 200 0.30 16.19 -33.49
N LYS A 201 0.98 17.23 -34.02
CA LYS A 201 1.62 17.20 -35.35
C LYS A 201 3.13 16.97 -35.18
N ASN A 202 3.72 16.01 -35.92
CA ASN A 202 5.15 15.66 -35.97
C ASN A 202 5.83 15.22 -34.66
N GLU A 203 5.97 13.91 -34.46
CA GLU A 203 6.80 13.31 -33.39
C GLU A 203 8.23 12.98 -33.85
N GLU A 204 8.57 13.15 -35.14
CA GLU A 204 9.92 12.87 -35.67
C GLU A 204 10.86 14.08 -35.50
N GLY A 205 11.79 13.98 -34.54
CA GLY A 205 13.05 14.74 -34.55
C GLY A 205 13.22 15.87 -33.53
N LEU A 206 12.22 16.19 -32.72
CA LEU A 206 12.33 17.20 -31.63
C LEU A 206 11.97 16.65 -30.24
N PHE A 207 11.44 15.44 -30.19
CA PHE A 207 10.96 14.79 -28.99
C PHE A 207 11.69 13.45 -28.85
N GLU A 208 12.38 13.25 -27.73
CA GLU A 208 12.53 11.89 -27.22
C GLU A 208 11.27 11.66 -26.38
N PRO A 209 10.21 11.02 -26.91
CA PRO A 209 9.11 10.60 -26.06
C PRO A 209 9.72 9.72 -24.97
N ALA A 210 9.50 10.05 -23.70
CA ALA A 210 9.76 9.10 -22.63
C ALA A 210 8.99 7.83 -23.03
N PRO A 211 9.67 6.68 -23.17
CA PRO A 211 9.04 5.48 -23.70
C PRO A 211 8.09 4.94 -22.65
N VAL A 212 6.84 5.43 -22.63
CA VAL A 212 5.81 4.79 -21.84
C VAL A 212 4.45 4.85 -22.52
N GLN A 213 3.96 3.68 -22.90
CA GLN A 213 2.53 3.41 -23.04
C GLN A 213 1.90 3.49 -21.64
N HIS A 214 1.56 4.69 -21.19
CA HIS A 214 0.80 4.87 -19.97
C HIS A 214 -0.70 4.87 -20.25
N SER A 215 -1.44 4.21 -19.38
CA SER A 215 -2.90 4.30 -19.26
C SER A 215 -3.32 5.77 -19.10
N ASP A 216 -4.47 6.15 -19.66
CA ASP A 216 -5.12 7.45 -19.39
C ASP A 216 -5.81 7.49 -18.02
N ALA A 217 -5.78 6.36 -17.30
CA ALA A 217 -6.32 6.27 -15.95
C ALA A 217 -5.57 7.17 -14.96
N LYS A 218 -6.29 7.60 -13.93
CA LYS A 218 -5.70 8.19 -12.72
C LYS A 218 -6.12 7.40 -11.50
N VAL A 219 -5.28 7.38 -10.47
CA VAL A 219 -5.53 6.62 -9.24
C VAL A 219 -5.59 7.57 -8.04
N LEU A 220 -6.67 7.49 -7.25
CA LEU A 220 -6.76 8.09 -5.93
C LEU A 220 -6.62 7.00 -4.86
N ILE A 221 -5.59 7.11 -4.05
CA ILE A 221 -5.35 6.26 -2.89
C ILE A 221 -5.91 6.94 -1.64
N ILE A 222 -6.75 6.22 -0.90
CA ILE A 222 -7.37 6.64 0.35
C ILE A 222 -6.88 5.72 1.46
N ASP A 223 -5.84 6.15 2.16
CA ASP A 223 -5.29 5.43 3.29
C ASP A 223 -6.20 5.58 4.53
N GLU A 224 -6.32 4.52 5.32
CA GLU A 224 -7.16 4.48 6.52
C GLU A 224 -8.62 4.91 6.26
N ILE A 225 -9.23 4.37 5.20
CA ILE A 225 -10.53 4.82 4.70
C ILE A 225 -11.63 4.82 5.77
N ASN A 226 -11.56 3.94 6.77
CA ASN A 226 -12.54 3.84 7.86
C ASN A 226 -12.25 4.73 9.09
N ARG A 227 -11.18 5.54 9.08
CA ARG A 227 -10.90 6.55 10.14
C ARG A 227 -11.75 7.81 10.03
N GLY A 228 -12.44 8.01 8.91
CA GLY A 228 -13.40 9.09 8.69
C GLY A 228 -14.83 8.58 8.51
N ASN A 229 -15.81 9.47 8.62
CA ASN A 229 -17.19 9.15 8.23
C ASN A 229 -17.30 9.17 6.69
N VAL A 230 -17.02 8.03 6.07
CA VAL A 230 -16.92 7.90 4.61
C VAL A 230 -18.19 8.35 3.89
N SER A 231 -19.38 8.02 4.43
CA SER A 231 -20.65 8.45 3.85
C SER A 231 -20.77 9.97 3.82
N ARG A 232 -20.32 10.67 4.87
CA ARG A 232 -20.31 12.13 4.93
C ARG A 232 -19.25 12.74 4.02
N ILE A 233 -18.06 12.14 3.95
CA ILE A 233 -16.95 12.63 3.12
C ILE A 233 -17.29 12.56 1.62
N PHE A 234 -17.88 11.44 1.18
CA PHE A 234 -18.30 11.30 -0.22
C PHE A 234 -19.59 12.06 -0.55
N GLY A 235 -20.44 12.32 0.44
CA GLY A 235 -21.70 13.04 0.25
C GLY A 235 -22.56 12.41 -0.85
N GLU A 236 -23.00 13.23 -1.80
CA GLU A 236 -23.77 12.83 -2.97
C GLU A 236 -22.98 11.99 -3.99
N LEU A 237 -21.64 12.07 -3.98
CA LEU A 237 -20.78 11.32 -4.90
C LEU A 237 -20.77 9.83 -4.60
N ILE A 238 -21.28 9.40 -3.44
CA ILE A 238 -21.43 8.00 -3.06
C ILE A 238 -22.18 7.17 -4.12
N THR A 239 -23.07 7.79 -4.89
CA THR A 239 -23.78 7.11 -5.99
C THR A 239 -22.94 7.08 -7.26
N LEU A 240 -22.20 8.15 -7.54
CA LEU A 240 -21.42 8.30 -8.77
C LEU A 240 -20.16 7.44 -8.81
N ILE A 241 -19.63 7.01 -7.65
CA ILE A 241 -18.46 6.12 -7.62
C ILE A 241 -18.75 4.75 -8.26
N GLU A 242 -20.02 4.37 -8.39
CA GLU A 242 -20.44 3.12 -9.03
C GLU A 242 -20.08 3.15 -10.53
N PRO A 243 -19.39 2.12 -11.06
CA PRO A 243 -18.89 2.14 -12.44
C PRO A 243 -19.93 2.48 -13.51
N SER A 244 -21.17 1.97 -13.39
CA SER A 244 -22.25 2.23 -14.35
C SER A 244 -22.77 3.66 -14.33
N LYS A 245 -22.52 4.41 -13.25
CA LYS A 245 -23.02 5.78 -13.04
C LYS A 245 -22.00 6.87 -13.42
N ARG A 246 -20.80 6.47 -13.85
CA ARG A 246 -19.72 7.36 -14.24
C ARG A 246 -19.91 7.92 -15.65
N ALA A 247 -19.24 9.03 -15.94
CA ALA A 247 -19.25 9.63 -17.26
C ALA A 247 -18.76 8.62 -18.31
N GLY A 248 -19.50 8.52 -19.42
CA GLY A 248 -19.23 7.59 -20.52
C GLY A 248 -19.85 6.20 -20.38
N ALA A 249 -20.48 5.88 -19.25
CA ALA A 249 -21.22 4.63 -19.07
C ALA A 249 -22.68 4.74 -19.52
N ASP A 250 -23.33 3.60 -19.79
CA ASP A 250 -24.72 3.54 -20.28
C ASP A 250 -25.75 4.19 -19.33
N GLU A 251 -25.49 4.11 -18.02
CA GLU A 251 -26.34 4.69 -16.98
C GLU A 251 -25.68 5.90 -16.30
N ALA A 252 -24.85 6.65 -17.04
CA ALA A 252 -24.13 7.81 -16.53
C ALA A 252 -25.07 8.80 -15.81
N LEU A 253 -24.63 9.28 -14.64
CA LEU A 253 -25.37 10.23 -13.82
C LEU A 253 -24.51 11.45 -13.51
N GLU A 254 -25.19 12.57 -13.30
CA GLU A 254 -24.62 13.82 -12.81
C GLU A 254 -25.39 14.28 -11.58
N VAL A 255 -24.66 14.85 -10.62
CA VAL A 255 -25.24 15.49 -9.44
C VAL A 255 -24.96 16.99 -9.48
N THR A 256 -25.75 17.78 -8.74
CA THR A 256 -25.49 19.20 -8.55
C THR A 256 -24.81 19.41 -7.21
N LEU A 257 -23.59 19.93 -7.22
CA LEU A 257 -22.81 20.11 -5.99
C LEU A 257 -23.37 21.24 -5.11
N PRO A 258 -23.29 21.13 -3.77
CA PRO A 258 -23.96 22.04 -2.86
C PRO A 258 -23.32 23.43 -2.77
N TYR A 259 -22.00 23.57 -2.96
CA TYR A 259 -21.33 24.87 -2.82
C TYR A 259 -21.25 25.59 -4.16
N SER A 260 -20.67 24.97 -5.19
CA SER A 260 -20.50 25.56 -6.52
C SER A 260 -21.80 25.66 -7.33
N LYS A 261 -22.79 24.79 -7.03
CA LYS A 261 -24.02 24.59 -7.84
C LYS A 261 -23.76 24.07 -9.25
N GLU A 262 -22.54 23.57 -9.51
CA GLU A 262 -22.16 23.00 -10.79
C GLU A 262 -22.66 21.56 -10.94
N ARG A 263 -22.85 21.14 -12.19
CA ARG A 263 -23.09 19.73 -12.53
C ARG A 263 -21.76 18.99 -12.49
N PHE A 264 -21.74 17.84 -11.83
CA PHE A 264 -20.53 17.04 -11.67
C PHE A 264 -20.81 15.55 -11.93
N SER A 265 -19.90 14.92 -12.66
CA SER A 265 -19.81 13.46 -12.86
C SER A 265 -18.38 12.98 -12.61
N ILE A 266 -18.23 11.70 -12.26
CA ILE A 266 -16.91 11.08 -12.09
C ILE A 266 -16.48 10.47 -13.43
N PRO A 267 -15.27 10.78 -13.95
CA PRO A 267 -14.76 10.15 -15.17
C PRO A 267 -14.60 8.62 -15.04
N GLY A 268 -14.86 7.89 -16.13
CA GLY A 268 -14.82 6.43 -16.15
C GLY A 268 -13.43 5.81 -15.89
N ASN A 269 -12.36 6.58 -16.10
CA ASN A 269 -10.96 6.17 -15.97
C ASN A 269 -10.32 6.58 -14.63
N ILE A 270 -11.09 7.07 -13.67
CA ILE A 270 -10.61 7.26 -12.28
C ILE A 270 -10.64 5.93 -11.54
N HIS A 271 -9.58 5.57 -10.84
CA HIS A 271 -9.55 4.41 -9.95
C HIS A 271 -9.44 4.85 -8.49
N LEU A 272 -10.20 4.22 -7.61
CA LEU A 272 -10.16 4.42 -6.17
C LEU A 272 -9.54 3.19 -5.50
N ILE A 273 -8.50 3.40 -4.70
CA ILE A 273 -7.87 2.34 -3.90
C ILE A 273 -7.86 2.77 -2.43
N GLY A 274 -8.63 2.07 -1.60
CA GLY A 274 -8.64 2.27 -0.15
C GLY A 274 -7.74 1.27 0.57
N THR A 275 -7.20 1.66 1.72
CA THR A 275 -6.64 0.72 2.71
C THR A 275 -7.45 0.77 4.00
N MET A 276 -7.52 -0.36 4.71
CA MET A 276 -8.28 -0.48 5.95
C MET A 276 -7.57 -1.40 6.95
N ASN A 277 -7.30 -0.91 8.15
CA ASN A 277 -6.94 -1.77 9.27
C ASN A 277 -8.21 -2.36 9.90
N THR A 278 -8.20 -3.67 10.13
CA THR A 278 -9.34 -4.40 10.69
C THR A 278 -9.32 -4.50 12.21
N ALA A 279 -8.14 -4.41 12.83
CA ALA A 279 -7.97 -4.53 14.28
C ALA A 279 -8.43 -3.28 15.06
N ASP A 280 -8.45 -2.12 14.41
CA ASP A 280 -8.74 -0.84 15.05
C ASP A 280 -10.25 -0.74 15.37
N ARG A 281 -10.60 -0.89 16.65
CA ARG A 281 -12.00 -0.84 17.13
C ARG A 281 -12.59 0.57 17.18
N SER A 282 -11.77 1.60 17.01
CA SER A 282 -12.16 3.01 17.01
C SER A 282 -12.75 3.50 15.69
N LEU A 283 -12.85 2.63 14.69
CA LEU A 283 -13.18 2.98 13.31
C LEU A 283 -14.68 2.92 13.07
N ALA A 284 -15.18 3.87 12.27
CA ALA A 284 -16.58 3.87 11.87
C ALA A 284 -16.83 2.65 10.98
N ALA A 285 -17.87 1.87 11.28
CA ALA A 285 -18.30 0.78 10.41
C ALA A 285 -18.61 1.35 9.02
N LEU A 286 -18.02 0.77 7.97
CA LEU A 286 -18.29 1.21 6.61
C LEU A 286 -19.75 0.90 6.25
N ASP A 287 -20.45 1.92 5.76
CA ASP A 287 -21.84 1.82 5.34
C ASP A 287 -22.02 0.72 4.26
N ILE A 288 -23.12 -0.01 4.34
CA ILE A 288 -23.54 -1.04 3.36
C ILE A 288 -23.54 -0.44 1.94
N ALA A 289 -23.94 0.82 1.79
CA ALA A 289 -23.96 1.52 0.52
C ALA A 289 -22.56 1.72 -0.09
N LEU A 290 -21.53 1.90 0.73
CA LEU A 290 -20.14 1.95 0.27
C LEU A 290 -19.61 0.55 0.03
N ARG A 291 -19.90 -0.39 0.93
CA ARG A 291 -19.44 -1.78 0.81
C ARG A 291 -19.83 -2.41 -0.54
N ARG A 292 -21.03 -2.16 -1.06
CA ARG A 292 -21.46 -2.68 -2.37
C ARG A 292 -20.75 -2.05 -3.59
N ARG A 293 -20.05 -0.93 -3.40
CA ARG A 293 -19.42 -0.15 -4.49
C ARG A 293 -17.90 -0.31 -4.55
N PHE A 294 -17.32 -1.04 -3.59
CA PHE A 294 -15.91 -1.40 -3.54
C PHE A 294 -15.73 -2.90 -3.59
N THR A 295 -14.68 -3.35 -4.28
CA THR A 295 -14.18 -4.72 -4.18
C THR A 295 -13.25 -4.84 -2.98
N PHE A 296 -13.55 -5.73 -2.04
CA PHE A 296 -12.74 -5.96 -0.84
C PHE A 296 -11.72 -7.04 -1.09
N ILE A 297 -10.44 -6.72 -0.88
CA ILE A 297 -9.31 -7.60 -1.11
C ILE A 297 -8.59 -7.77 0.22
N GLU A 298 -8.65 -8.98 0.77
CA GLU A 298 -7.99 -9.31 2.03
C GLU A 298 -6.47 -9.40 1.83
N VAL A 299 -5.70 -8.75 2.72
CA VAL A 299 -4.24 -8.84 2.79
C VAL A 299 -3.90 -9.52 4.13
N PRO A 300 -3.90 -10.86 4.18
CA PRO A 300 -3.66 -11.60 5.41
C PRO A 300 -2.17 -11.59 5.79
N PRO A 301 -1.83 -11.91 7.04
CA PRO A 301 -0.46 -12.27 7.41
C PRO A 301 0.07 -13.39 6.52
N ASN A 302 1.33 -13.26 6.11
CA ASN A 302 2.00 -14.23 5.25
C ASN A 302 3.35 -14.63 5.85
N PRO A 303 3.36 -15.61 6.77
CA PRO A 303 4.60 -16.10 7.38
C PRO A 303 5.59 -16.70 6.38
N GLU A 304 5.15 -17.15 5.19
CA GLU A 304 6.05 -17.74 4.17
C GLU A 304 7.09 -16.75 3.65
N LEU A 305 6.82 -15.45 3.76
CA LEU A 305 7.82 -14.42 3.45
C LEU A 305 9.01 -14.47 4.41
N LEU A 306 8.94 -15.23 5.50
CA LEU A 306 9.95 -15.41 6.53
C LEU A 306 10.49 -16.86 6.58
N ASP A 307 10.17 -17.74 5.62
CA ASP A 307 10.52 -19.19 5.63
C ASP A 307 12.05 -19.44 5.73
N GLU A 308 12.86 -18.48 5.27
CA GLU A 308 14.33 -18.53 5.32
C GLU A 308 14.94 -17.70 6.46
N VAL A 309 14.11 -17.07 7.29
CA VAL A 309 14.58 -16.23 8.40
C VAL A 309 14.68 -17.10 9.65
N GLU A 310 15.88 -17.13 10.21
CA GLU A 310 16.20 -17.88 11.41
C GLU A 310 17.08 -17.02 12.33
N VAL A 311 16.80 -17.07 13.63
CA VAL A 311 17.59 -16.40 14.67
C VAL A 311 18.04 -17.46 15.67
N ASP A 312 19.32 -17.82 15.66
CA ASP A 312 19.92 -18.81 16.58
C ASP A 312 19.09 -20.12 16.72
N GLY A 313 18.59 -20.68 15.61
CA GLY A 313 17.75 -21.88 15.59
C GLY A 313 16.23 -21.62 15.71
N ILE A 314 15.81 -20.36 15.88
CA ILE A 314 14.39 -19.98 15.95
C ILE A 314 13.87 -19.72 14.54
N ALA A 315 12.98 -20.59 14.06
CA ALA A 315 12.24 -20.41 12.82
C ALA A 315 11.18 -19.30 12.96
N ILE A 316 11.42 -18.13 12.35
CA ILE A 316 10.57 -16.94 12.55
C ILE A 316 9.20 -17.07 11.87
N ASP A 317 9.11 -17.75 10.74
CA ASP A 317 7.83 -18.07 10.09
C ASP A 317 6.95 -18.98 10.97
N GLU A 318 7.55 -19.97 11.62
CA GLU A 318 6.87 -20.90 12.53
C GLU A 318 6.44 -20.17 13.80
N LEU A 319 7.30 -19.33 14.38
CA LEU A 319 7.00 -18.48 15.53
C LEU A 319 5.76 -17.60 15.25
N LEU A 320 5.77 -16.86 14.14
CA LEU A 320 4.65 -16.01 13.75
C LEU A 320 3.37 -16.82 13.51
N SER A 321 3.48 -17.96 12.82
CA SER A 321 2.31 -18.81 12.54
C SER A 321 1.65 -19.32 13.82
N VAL A 322 2.44 -19.81 14.78
CA VAL A 322 1.94 -20.34 16.05
C VAL A 322 1.33 -19.23 16.91
N MET A 323 1.96 -18.06 16.98
CA MET A 323 1.38 -16.90 17.68
C MET A 323 0.04 -16.49 17.07
N ASN A 324 -0.04 -16.39 15.74
CA ASN A 324 -1.27 -16.04 15.04
C ASN A 324 -2.38 -17.08 15.21
N GLN A 325 -2.05 -18.37 15.27
CA GLN A 325 -3.04 -19.41 15.58
C GLN A 325 -3.67 -19.21 16.96
N ARG A 326 -2.86 -18.83 17.96
CA ARG A 326 -3.35 -18.56 19.32
C ARG A 326 -4.16 -17.27 19.39
N ILE A 327 -3.70 -16.20 18.73
CA ILE A 327 -4.41 -14.93 18.66
C ILE A 327 -5.78 -15.13 18.00
N ALA A 328 -5.84 -15.82 16.86
CA ALA A 328 -7.09 -16.10 16.17
C ALA A 328 -8.07 -16.94 16.99
N ALA A 329 -7.57 -17.82 17.87
CA ALA A 329 -8.40 -18.62 18.76
C ALA A 329 -8.92 -17.84 19.98
N LEU A 330 -8.14 -16.86 20.47
CA LEU A 330 -8.49 -16.06 21.65
C LEU A 330 -9.27 -14.78 21.31
N LEU A 331 -9.09 -14.26 20.10
CA LEU A 331 -9.77 -13.09 19.54
C LEU A 331 -10.44 -13.47 18.22
N ASP A 332 -9.79 -13.16 17.10
CA ASP A 332 -10.25 -13.43 15.74
C ASP A 332 -9.07 -13.25 14.76
N ARG A 333 -9.34 -13.47 13.47
CA ARG A 333 -8.34 -13.33 12.40
C ARG A 333 -7.88 -11.89 12.14
N ASP A 334 -8.68 -10.90 12.51
CA ASP A 334 -8.45 -9.48 12.20
C ASP A 334 -7.42 -8.86 13.14
N HIS A 335 -7.11 -9.52 14.26
CA HIS A 335 -6.06 -9.15 15.22
C HIS A 335 -4.76 -9.94 15.04
N CYS A 336 -4.62 -10.77 13.99
CA CYS A 336 -3.38 -11.50 13.76
C CYS A 336 -2.20 -10.55 13.48
N LEU A 337 -1.00 -10.94 13.90
CA LEU A 337 0.24 -10.20 13.67
C LEU A 337 0.67 -10.29 12.20
N GLY A 338 0.98 -9.15 11.60
CA GLY A 338 1.55 -9.08 10.26
C GLY A 338 3.02 -9.48 10.20
N HIS A 339 3.47 -9.96 9.04
CA HIS A 339 4.85 -10.39 8.84
C HIS A 339 5.84 -9.20 8.81
N ALA A 340 5.37 -7.96 8.58
CA ALA A 340 6.24 -6.79 8.47
C ALA A 340 7.05 -6.50 9.74
N TYR A 341 6.51 -6.80 10.94
CA TYR A 341 7.24 -6.63 12.21
C TYR A 341 8.55 -7.44 12.23
N PHE A 342 8.56 -8.61 11.58
CA PHE A 342 9.68 -9.54 11.56
C PHE A 342 10.57 -9.40 10.33
N MET A 343 10.17 -8.61 9.32
CA MET A 343 10.95 -8.40 8.10
C MET A 343 12.36 -7.85 8.32
N PRO A 344 12.65 -6.97 9.32
CA PRO A 344 14.02 -6.52 9.60
C PRO A 344 14.99 -7.66 9.92
N LEU A 345 14.50 -8.81 10.41
CA LEU A 345 15.34 -9.98 10.68
C LEU A 345 15.88 -10.63 9.40
N LYS A 346 15.41 -10.26 8.21
CA LYS A 346 16.04 -10.67 6.95
C LYS A 346 17.45 -10.09 6.79
N ASP A 347 17.64 -8.86 7.26
CA ASP A 347 18.91 -8.15 7.15
C ASP A 347 19.75 -8.32 8.41
N GLU A 348 19.10 -8.38 9.59
CA GLU A 348 19.74 -8.50 10.89
C GLU A 348 19.11 -9.64 11.73
N PRO A 349 19.44 -10.92 11.46
CA PRO A 349 18.88 -12.08 12.15
C PRO A 349 19.55 -12.31 13.52
N THR A 350 19.43 -11.35 14.45
CA THR A 350 20.03 -11.45 15.79
C THR A 350 18.98 -11.57 16.88
N LEU A 351 19.34 -12.23 18.00
CA LEU A 351 18.48 -12.33 19.17
C LEU A 351 18.15 -10.95 19.76
N GLU A 352 19.11 -10.03 19.76
CA GLU A 352 18.91 -8.65 20.21
C GLU A 352 17.83 -7.93 19.37
N ARG A 353 17.86 -8.12 18.06
CA ARG A 353 16.83 -7.54 17.17
C ARG A 353 15.47 -8.17 17.42
N LEU A 354 15.41 -9.48 17.63
CA LEU A 354 14.18 -10.20 17.96
C LEU A 354 13.60 -9.77 19.31
N GLU A 355 14.46 -9.57 20.33
CA GLU A 355 14.08 -8.99 21.62
C GLU A 355 13.42 -7.62 21.43
N GLY A 356 14.05 -6.72 20.66
CA GLY A 356 13.51 -5.39 20.38
C GLY A 356 12.13 -5.46 19.72
N ILE A 357 11.97 -6.33 18.72
CA ILE A 357 10.67 -6.56 18.05
C ILE A 357 9.61 -7.00 19.08
N PHE A 358 9.93 -7.97 19.94
CA PHE A 358 8.99 -8.47 20.93
C PHE A 358 8.62 -7.42 21.97
N ARG A 359 9.60 -6.72 22.55
CA ARG A 359 9.39 -5.79 23.66
C ARG A 359 8.76 -4.47 23.23
N GLU A 360 9.18 -3.95 22.08
CA GLU A 360 8.83 -2.59 21.65
C GLU A 360 7.62 -2.57 20.70
N GLN A 361 7.31 -3.68 20.04
CA GLN A 361 6.26 -3.74 19.03
C GLN A 361 5.20 -4.79 19.32
N ILE A 362 5.58 -6.06 19.51
CA ILE A 362 4.62 -7.15 19.64
C ILE A 362 3.89 -7.10 20.98
N LEU A 363 4.62 -6.96 22.09
CA LEU A 363 4.02 -6.98 23.42
C LEU A 363 3.07 -5.78 23.66
N PRO A 364 3.44 -4.52 23.34
CA PRO A 364 2.49 -3.41 23.42
C PRO A 364 1.24 -3.60 22.55
N LEU A 365 1.40 -4.20 21.35
CA LEU A 365 0.26 -4.49 20.50
C LEU A 365 -0.67 -5.55 21.12
N LEU A 366 -0.11 -6.60 21.73
CA LEU A 366 -0.90 -7.59 22.45
C LEU A 366 -1.59 -6.99 23.68
N GLN A 367 -0.95 -6.06 24.39
CA GLN A 367 -1.59 -5.31 25.50
C GLN A 367 -2.84 -4.57 25.01
N GLU A 368 -2.74 -3.88 23.88
CA GLU A 368 -3.87 -3.17 23.28
C GLU A 368 -4.97 -4.15 22.85
N TYR A 369 -4.63 -5.22 22.14
CA TYR A 369 -5.59 -6.21 21.64
C TYR A 369 -6.36 -6.94 22.74
N PHE A 370 -5.68 -7.24 23.85
CA PHE A 370 -6.25 -7.95 24.98
C PHE A 370 -6.73 -7.02 26.11
N PHE A 371 -6.71 -5.69 25.92
CA PHE A 371 -7.10 -4.71 26.95
C PHE A 371 -6.40 -4.95 28.28
N GLU A 372 -5.08 -5.14 28.24
CA GLU A 372 -4.26 -5.45 29.43
C GLU A 372 -4.63 -6.79 30.12
N ASP A 373 -5.32 -7.73 29.45
CA ASP A 373 -5.50 -9.10 29.93
C ASP A 373 -4.20 -9.90 29.73
N TRP A 374 -3.27 -9.72 30.67
CA TRP A 374 -1.95 -10.34 30.68
C TRP A 374 -1.98 -11.87 30.70
N GLN A 375 -3.04 -12.49 31.22
CA GLN A 375 -3.17 -13.94 31.21
C GLN A 375 -3.40 -14.45 29.79
N ARG A 376 -4.21 -13.76 28.99
CA ARG A 376 -4.36 -14.11 27.56
C ARG A 376 -3.09 -13.86 26.76
N ILE A 377 -2.37 -12.78 27.07
CA ILE A 377 -1.04 -12.52 26.46
C ILE A 377 -0.07 -13.65 26.81
N GLN A 378 -0.05 -14.10 28.06
CA GLN A 378 0.74 -15.24 28.52
C GLN A 378 0.42 -16.51 27.70
N TRP A 379 -0.86 -16.77 27.41
CA TRP A 379 -1.26 -17.91 26.58
C TRP A 379 -0.79 -17.80 25.14
N VAL A 380 -0.84 -16.62 24.52
CA VAL A 380 -0.28 -16.38 23.17
C VAL A 380 1.21 -16.69 23.15
N LEU A 381 1.94 -16.26 24.18
CA LEU A 381 3.38 -16.51 24.34
C LEU A 381 3.72 -17.93 24.81
N ASN A 382 2.73 -18.74 25.17
CA ASN A 382 2.87 -20.09 25.72
C ASN A 382 3.62 -20.17 27.06
N ASP A 383 3.69 -19.06 27.80
CA ASP A 383 4.50 -18.94 29.02
C ASP A 383 4.03 -19.85 30.15
N GLN A 384 2.74 -20.19 30.20
CA GLN A 384 2.15 -21.12 31.17
C GLN A 384 2.67 -22.57 31.04
N ARG A 385 3.37 -22.88 29.95
CA ARG A 385 3.99 -24.20 29.70
C ARG A 385 5.52 -24.18 29.78
N LYS A 386 6.12 -23.00 30.00
CA LYS A 386 7.58 -22.83 30.07
C LYS A 386 8.06 -22.95 31.51
N ALA A 387 9.36 -23.22 31.67
CA ALA A 387 10.03 -23.02 32.96
C ALA A 387 10.00 -21.51 33.31
N PRO A 388 9.85 -21.13 34.60
CA PRO A 388 9.69 -19.73 35.01
C PRO A 388 10.77 -18.79 34.47
N GLU A 389 12.02 -19.27 34.39
CA GLU A 389 13.15 -18.51 33.87
C GLU A 389 13.10 -18.21 32.37
N ASN A 390 12.22 -18.89 31.62
CA ASN A 390 12.00 -18.75 30.18
C ASN A 390 10.62 -18.17 29.84
N SER A 391 9.78 -17.90 30.85
CA SER A 391 8.51 -17.20 30.68
C SER A 391 8.78 -15.70 30.55
N PHE A 392 8.25 -15.06 29.50
CA PHE A 392 8.36 -13.61 29.30
C PHE A 392 7.55 -12.82 30.32
N LEU A 393 6.39 -13.36 30.72
CA LEU A 393 5.48 -12.81 31.70
C LEU A 393 5.52 -13.66 32.97
N ILE A 394 5.74 -13.00 34.10
CA ILE A 394 5.73 -13.62 35.43
C ILE A 394 4.73 -12.91 36.32
N GLN A 395 4.29 -13.65 37.33
CA GLN A 395 3.35 -13.18 38.32
C GLN A 395 3.99 -13.36 39.70
N PRO A 396 4.67 -12.33 40.23
CA PRO A 396 5.31 -12.42 41.53
C PRO A 396 4.26 -12.59 42.64
N SER A 397 4.55 -13.46 43.60
CA SER A 397 3.75 -13.56 44.82
C SER A 397 3.84 -12.26 45.61
N GLN A 398 2.69 -11.72 46.03
CA GLN A 398 2.65 -10.56 46.93
C GLN A 398 2.13 -10.98 48.29
N ASP A 399 2.86 -10.56 49.33
CA ASP A 399 2.36 -10.63 50.70
C ASP A 399 1.43 -9.43 50.95
N LEU A 400 0.15 -9.60 50.61
CA LEU A 400 -0.86 -8.56 50.78
C LEU A 400 -1.08 -8.20 52.25
N ILE A 401 -0.84 -9.13 53.18
CA ILE A 401 -0.96 -8.89 54.62
C ILE A 401 0.17 -7.99 55.08
N ALA A 402 1.40 -8.23 54.63
CA ALA A 402 2.51 -7.32 54.92
C ALA A 402 2.31 -5.92 54.34
N LEU A 403 1.62 -5.79 53.20
CA LEU A 403 1.40 -4.51 52.51
C LEU A 403 0.23 -3.70 53.08
N PHE A 404 -0.89 -4.34 53.42
CA PHE A 404 -2.14 -3.66 53.78
C PHE A 404 -2.67 -4.01 55.18
N GLY A 405 -2.03 -4.96 55.87
CA GLY A 405 -2.52 -5.51 57.14
C GLY A 405 -3.67 -6.51 56.95
N ASP A 406 -4.17 -7.03 58.07
CA ASP A 406 -5.27 -8.00 58.15
C ASP A 406 -6.67 -7.38 58.02
N THR A 407 -6.76 -6.05 58.15
CA THR A 407 -8.03 -5.30 58.11
C THR A 407 -8.50 -4.94 56.69
N VAL A 408 -7.61 -4.98 55.69
CA VAL A 408 -7.91 -4.63 54.30
C VAL A 408 -8.02 -5.91 53.47
N THR A 409 -9.23 -6.27 53.05
CA THR A 409 -9.45 -7.40 52.15
C THR A 409 -9.31 -6.95 50.69
N VAL A 410 -8.16 -7.24 50.09
CA VAL A 410 -7.94 -7.06 48.65
C VAL A 410 -8.33 -8.35 47.93
N GLY A 411 -9.23 -8.26 46.94
CA GLY A 411 -9.59 -9.41 46.12
C GLY A 411 -8.39 -9.93 45.33
N GLN A 412 -8.23 -11.25 45.23
CA GLN A 412 -7.17 -11.90 44.43
C GLN A 412 -7.29 -11.66 42.92
N SER A 413 -8.24 -10.84 42.45
CA SER A 413 -8.47 -10.59 41.02
C SER A 413 -7.50 -9.57 40.40
N ASN A 414 -6.73 -8.83 41.18
CA ASN A 414 -5.75 -7.84 40.70
C ASN A 414 -4.32 -8.36 40.84
N GLU A 415 -4.06 -9.51 40.24
CA GLU A 415 -2.74 -10.12 40.23
C GLU A 415 -1.78 -9.26 39.40
N ARG A 416 -0.67 -8.83 40.03
CA ARG A 416 0.34 -8.00 39.36
C ARG A 416 1.12 -8.86 38.38
N TRP A 417 1.22 -8.39 37.15
CA TRP A 417 2.07 -8.96 36.12
C TRP A 417 3.36 -8.16 35.98
N GLU A 418 4.46 -8.86 35.71
CA GLU A 418 5.76 -8.25 35.46
C GLU A 418 6.44 -8.90 34.25
N LEU A 419 7.26 -8.11 33.57
CA LEU A 419 8.11 -8.61 32.49
C LEU A 419 9.37 -9.25 33.08
N ASN A 420 9.63 -10.49 32.71
CA ASN A 420 10.89 -11.16 32.97
C ASN A 420 11.90 -10.75 31.89
N LEU A 421 12.52 -9.57 32.04
CA LEU A 421 13.47 -9.02 31.06
C LEU A 421 14.58 -10.01 30.67
N PRO A 422 15.20 -10.77 31.60
CA PRO A 422 16.18 -11.80 31.24
C PRO A 422 15.65 -12.88 30.28
N ALA A 423 14.35 -13.19 30.28
CA ALA A 423 13.79 -14.20 29.38
C ALA A 423 13.82 -13.75 27.91
N PHE A 424 13.76 -12.45 27.63
CA PHE A 424 13.83 -11.93 26.25
C PHE A 424 15.21 -12.13 25.61
N GLN A 425 16.25 -12.36 26.41
CA GLN A 425 17.62 -12.63 25.97
C GLN A 425 17.92 -14.13 25.85
N LYS A 426 16.90 -14.99 25.94
CA LYS A 426 17.05 -16.44 25.89
C LYS A 426 16.36 -17.03 24.67
N ILE A 427 17.11 -17.84 23.92
CA ILE A 427 16.60 -18.58 22.76
C ILE A 427 15.48 -19.54 23.17
N GLU A 428 15.63 -20.18 24.34
CA GLU A 428 14.64 -21.10 24.93
C GLU A 428 13.27 -20.46 25.12
N SER A 429 13.20 -19.17 25.43
CA SER A 429 11.94 -18.46 25.63
C SER A 429 11.13 -18.38 24.34
N TYR A 430 11.79 -18.12 23.21
CA TYR A 430 11.17 -18.07 21.88
C TYR A 430 10.88 -19.45 21.31
N LEU A 431 11.80 -20.41 21.46
CA LEU A 431 11.55 -21.82 21.12
C LEU A 431 10.33 -22.35 21.89
N GLY A 432 10.20 -21.97 23.17
CA GLY A 432 9.05 -22.32 23.98
C GLY A 432 7.72 -21.72 23.50
N VAL A 433 7.74 -20.63 22.72
CA VAL A 433 6.54 -20.11 22.05
C VAL A 433 6.10 -21.09 20.96
N ILE A 434 7.02 -21.63 20.17
CA ILE A 434 6.74 -22.61 19.12
C ILE A 434 6.28 -23.93 19.76
N ASP A 435 7.14 -24.53 20.58
CA ASP A 435 6.85 -25.70 21.39
C ASP A 435 7.78 -25.73 22.63
N HIS A 436 7.18 -25.71 23.82
CA HIS A 436 7.88 -25.82 25.12
C HIS A 436 8.79 -27.06 25.29
N ASN A 437 8.67 -28.07 24.43
CA ASN A 437 9.56 -29.24 24.45
C ASN A 437 10.88 -29.02 23.70
N LEU A 438 10.98 -27.96 22.87
CA LEU A 438 12.19 -27.65 22.13
C LEU A 438 13.28 -27.14 23.07
N LYS A 439 14.51 -27.64 22.91
CA LYS A 439 15.68 -27.25 23.68
C LYS A 439 16.78 -26.73 22.76
N VAL A 440 17.53 -25.74 23.22
CA VAL A 440 18.72 -25.24 22.53
C VAL A 440 19.72 -26.38 22.37
N GLY A 441 20.20 -26.59 21.15
CA GLY A 441 21.18 -27.64 20.83
C GLY A 441 20.63 -29.08 20.86
N ALA A 442 19.32 -29.30 20.95
CA ALA A 442 18.76 -30.61 20.61
C ALA A 442 18.83 -30.77 19.09
N PRO A 443 19.70 -31.63 18.53
CA PRO A 443 19.71 -31.84 17.10
C PRO A 443 18.34 -32.37 16.69
N LEU A 444 17.64 -31.64 15.81
CA LEU A 444 16.69 -32.33 14.95
C LEU A 444 17.55 -33.30 14.16
N GLU A 445 17.31 -34.61 14.31
CA GLU A 445 18.02 -35.60 13.51
C GLU A 445 17.86 -35.20 12.05
N ALA A 446 18.99 -34.97 11.36
CA ALA A 446 18.95 -34.66 9.95
C ALA A 446 18.32 -35.85 9.23
N LYS A 447 17.12 -35.64 8.70
CA LYS A 447 16.32 -36.69 8.07
C LYS A 447 16.23 -36.42 6.59
N ASN A 448 16.57 -37.43 5.81
CA ASN A 448 16.37 -37.42 4.36
C ASN A 448 15.39 -38.53 4.02
N VAL A 449 14.28 -38.17 3.39
CA VAL A 449 13.35 -39.12 2.80
C VAL A 449 13.30 -38.91 1.30
N ARG A 450 13.35 -40.01 0.56
CA ARG A 450 13.20 -40.01 -0.89
C ARG A 450 11.93 -40.78 -1.27
N THR A 451 11.06 -40.12 -2.03
CA THR A 451 9.85 -40.73 -2.62
C THR A 451 9.55 -40.07 -3.96
N ASP A 452 9.06 -40.84 -4.95
CA ASP A 452 8.63 -40.31 -6.25
C ASP A 452 9.65 -39.41 -6.99
N GLY A 453 10.95 -39.70 -6.83
CA GLY A 453 12.02 -38.87 -7.42
C GLY A 453 12.22 -37.51 -6.76
N ILE A 454 11.58 -37.29 -5.61
CA ILE A 454 11.68 -36.11 -4.74
C ILE A 454 12.49 -36.50 -3.50
N ASP A 455 13.44 -35.66 -3.12
CA ASP A 455 14.34 -35.81 -1.96
C ASP A 455 14.05 -34.64 -1.01
N ILE A 456 13.50 -34.95 0.16
CA ILE A 456 13.11 -33.97 1.18
C ILE A 456 14.08 -34.10 2.33
N ARG A 457 14.82 -33.02 2.60
CA ARG A 457 15.86 -32.97 3.62
C ARG A 457 15.45 -32.04 4.73
N GLN A 458 15.46 -32.56 5.95
CA GLN A 458 15.45 -31.76 7.16
C GLN A 458 16.89 -31.61 7.65
N SER A 459 17.38 -30.38 7.73
CA SER A 459 18.65 -30.06 8.39
C SER A 459 18.50 -30.01 9.91
N ALA A 460 19.63 -29.98 10.62
CA ALA A 460 19.67 -30.01 12.08
C ALA A 460 19.02 -28.77 12.74
N ASP A 461 18.94 -27.67 12.02
CA ASP A 461 18.21 -26.43 12.35
C ASP A 461 16.70 -26.51 12.06
N GLY A 462 16.23 -27.62 11.46
CA GLY A 462 14.84 -27.83 11.13
C GLY A 462 14.36 -27.19 9.83
N ARG A 463 15.27 -26.62 9.02
CA ARG A 463 14.96 -26.19 7.64
C ARG A 463 14.61 -27.40 6.77
N ILE A 464 13.66 -27.20 5.85
CA ILE A 464 13.22 -28.21 4.90
C ILE A 464 13.67 -27.78 3.50
N ASP A 465 14.57 -28.55 2.89
CA ASP A 465 14.98 -28.40 1.49
C ASP A 465 14.35 -29.51 0.65
N VAL A 466 13.81 -29.17 -0.52
CA VAL A 466 13.14 -30.13 -1.40
C VAL A 466 13.82 -30.16 -2.76
N TYR A 467 14.27 -31.34 -3.19
CA TYR A 467 14.95 -31.55 -4.46
C TYR A 467 14.15 -32.47 -5.37
N ARG A 468 14.15 -32.21 -6.68
CA ARG A 468 13.62 -33.13 -7.71
C ARG A 468 14.67 -33.30 -8.80
N GLY A 469 15.08 -34.54 -9.06
CA GLY A 469 16.15 -34.83 -10.04
C GLY A 469 17.50 -34.16 -9.72
N GLY A 470 17.78 -33.89 -8.44
CA GLY A 470 19.00 -33.21 -8.00
C GLY A 470 18.96 -31.67 -8.04
N GLN A 471 17.90 -31.06 -8.60
CA GLN A 471 17.70 -29.61 -8.55
C GLN A 471 16.90 -29.21 -7.31
N HIS A 472 17.32 -28.14 -6.64
CA HIS A 472 16.60 -27.56 -5.52
C HIS A 472 15.33 -26.85 -6.02
N ILE A 473 14.18 -27.19 -5.45
CA ILE A 473 12.87 -26.70 -5.87
C ILE A 473 12.41 -25.57 -4.95
N LYS A 474 12.19 -24.40 -5.53
CA LYS A 474 11.57 -23.24 -4.86
C LYS A 474 10.47 -22.63 -5.75
N PRO A 475 9.27 -22.33 -5.22
CA PRO A 475 8.80 -22.64 -3.87
C PRO A 475 8.54 -24.14 -3.68
N ALA A 476 8.91 -24.69 -2.52
CA ALA A 476 8.78 -26.12 -2.22
C ALA A 476 7.34 -26.54 -1.84
N LYS A 477 6.54 -25.60 -1.29
CA LYS A 477 5.20 -25.89 -0.74
C LYS A 477 4.23 -26.57 -1.71
N PRO A 478 4.08 -26.16 -2.99
CA PRO A 478 3.17 -26.83 -3.92
C PRO A 478 3.52 -28.31 -4.12
N LEU A 479 4.82 -28.59 -4.23
CA LEU A 479 5.34 -29.95 -4.39
C LEU A 479 5.09 -30.80 -3.13
N LEU A 480 5.31 -30.22 -1.94
CA LEU A 480 5.00 -30.89 -0.68
C LEU A 480 3.50 -31.16 -0.52
N ARG A 481 2.61 -30.27 -1.00
CA ARG A 481 1.15 -30.49 -0.95
C ARG A 481 0.70 -31.62 -1.85
N ASP A 482 1.23 -31.68 -3.08
CA ASP A 482 0.96 -32.78 -4.01
C ASP A 482 1.37 -34.13 -3.39
N LEU A 483 2.56 -34.17 -2.80
CA LEU A 483 3.10 -35.34 -2.13
C LEU A 483 2.31 -35.71 -0.86
N ALA A 484 1.91 -34.73 -0.06
CA ALA A 484 1.05 -34.95 1.11
C ALA A 484 -0.32 -35.53 0.69
N SER A 485 -0.95 -34.96 -0.34
CA SER A 485 -2.22 -35.44 -0.89
C SER A 485 -2.12 -36.90 -1.34
N LYS A 486 -1.05 -37.23 -2.09
CA LYS A 486 -0.79 -38.59 -2.58
C LYS A 486 -0.64 -39.62 -1.47
N HIS A 487 -0.03 -39.23 -0.34
CA HIS A 487 0.16 -40.10 0.81
C HIS A 487 -0.96 -39.99 1.86
N GLY A 488 -2.04 -39.26 1.60
CA GLY A 488 -3.16 -39.08 2.54
C GLY A 488 -2.79 -38.27 3.79
N ILE A 489 -1.71 -37.48 3.73
CA ILE A 489 -1.24 -36.64 4.84
C ILE A 489 -1.99 -35.32 4.81
N SER A 490 -2.65 -34.97 5.92
CA SER A 490 -3.35 -33.68 6.01
C SER A 490 -2.38 -32.50 5.91
N SER A 491 -2.61 -31.64 4.91
CA SER A 491 -1.93 -30.36 4.70
C SER A 491 -2.44 -29.24 5.62
N THR A 492 -3.39 -29.54 6.50
CA THR A 492 -3.93 -28.61 7.49
C THR A 492 -3.57 -29.02 8.91
N SER A 493 -3.55 -28.04 9.80
CA SER A 493 -3.43 -28.22 11.25
C SER A 493 -4.75 -28.76 11.83
N ALA A 494 -4.75 -29.13 13.11
CA ALA A 494 -5.97 -29.53 13.82
C ALA A 494 -7.02 -28.40 13.92
N SER A 495 -6.60 -27.14 13.77
CA SER A 495 -7.46 -25.95 13.74
C SER A 495 -7.92 -25.56 12.33
N GLY A 496 -7.57 -26.34 11.29
CA GLY A 496 -7.99 -26.13 9.91
C GLY A 496 -7.14 -25.13 9.12
N SER A 497 -6.10 -24.53 9.72
CA SER A 497 -5.16 -23.65 9.00
C SER A 497 -4.20 -24.46 8.12
N GLU A 498 -3.80 -23.91 6.96
CA GLU A 498 -2.79 -24.53 6.11
C GLU A 498 -1.42 -24.58 6.81
N LEU A 499 -0.72 -25.70 6.67
CA LEU A 499 0.66 -25.85 7.16
C LEU A 499 1.63 -25.08 6.26
N ASN A 500 2.66 -24.44 6.84
CA ASN A 500 3.78 -23.85 6.11
C ASN A 500 4.73 -24.93 5.56
N THR A 501 5.72 -24.54 4.75
CA THR A 501 6.71 -25.44 4.14
C THR A 501 7.40 -26.33 5.18
N ARG A 502 7.92 -25.71 6.25
CA ARG A 502 8.61 -26.42 7.35
C ARG A 502 7.72 -27.45 8.05
N SER A 503 6.51 -27.06 8.47
CA SER A 503 5.59 -27.96 9.18
C SER A 503 5.10 -29.10 8.30
N LEU A 504 4.74 -28.80 7.03
CA LEU A 504 4.29 -29.80 6.08
C LEU A 504 5.42 -30.79 5.75
N GLY A 505 6.63 -30.27 5.52
CA GLY A 505 7.84 -31.06 5.30
C GLY A 505 8.15 -32.01 6.45
N ARG A 506 8.14 -31.51 7.70
CA ARG A 506 8.34 -32.36 8.90
C ARG A 506 7.29 -33.47 9.01
N LYS A 507 6.00 -33.16 8.73
CA LYS A 507 4.91 -34.14 8.77
C LYS A 507 5.10 -35.25 7.73
N ILE A 508 5.51 -34.88 6.53
CA ILE A 508 5.83 -35.82 5.44
C ILE A 508 7.04 -36.67 5.81
N ILE A 509 8.13 -36.06 6.27
CA ILE A 509 9.34 -36.77 6.68
C ILE A 509 9.01 -37.79 7.77
N LYS A 510 8.24 -37.40 8.79
CA LYS A 510 7.82 -38.30 9.86
C LYS A 510 7.03 -39.49 9.31
N PHE A 511 5.99 -39.23 8.53
CA PHE A 511 5.16 -40.29 7.94
C PHE A 511 5.95 -41.25 7.06
N LEU A 512 6.82 -40.73 6.18
CA LEU A 512 7.63 -41.56 5.28
C LEU A 512 8.72 -42.33 6.03
N SER A 513 9.32 -41.73 7.06
CA SER A 513 10.31 -42.43 7.91
C SER A 513 9.67 -43.59 8.66
N GLU A 514 8.43 -43.42 9.15
CA GLU A 514 7.65 -44.47 9.82
C GLU A 514 7.20 -45.60 8.88
N GLN A 515 7.17 -45.38 7.56
CA GLN A 515 6.87 -46.43 6.56
C GLN A 515 8.12 -47.14 6.03
N GLN A 516 9.31 -46.54 6.19
CA GLN A 516 10.58 -47.10 5.71
C GLN A 516 11.35 -47.88 6.78
N GLY A 517 10.96 -47.77 8.05
CA GLY A 517 11.41 -48.63 9.15
C GLY A 517 10.40 -49.71 9.46
#